data_AF-A0A183CSL5-F1
#
_entry.id   AF-A0A183CSL5-F1
#
_cell.length_a   1.000
_cell.length_b   1.000
_cell.length_c   1.000
_cell.angle_alpha   90.00
_cell.angle_beta   90.00
_cell.angle_gamma   90.00
#
_symmetry.space_group_name_H-M   'P 1'
#
loop_
_entity.id
_entity.type
_entity.pdbx_description
1 polymer ?
#
loop_
_entity_poly.entity_id
_entity_poly.type
_entity_poly.pdbx_seq_one_letter_code
_entity_poly.pdbx_strand_id
1 'polypeptide(L)'
;KHKINFQSCYVAANSIEEERSSGIKDALVELVDRRHTLKVNGELRFMAPEGLFRPQLWAMELPGLHRMVHEAIQKCPIDSRRTLYRNIYLTGGTSQLR
;
A
#
# COMPACT_ATOMS: atom_id res chain seq x y z
N LYS A 1 14.35 -16.77 1.67
CA LYS A 1 13.59 -15.50 1.56
C LYS A 1 12.11 -15.82 1.68
N HIS A 2 11.49 -15.58 2.83
CA HIS A 2 10.08 -15.94 3.06
C HIS A 2 9.18 -14.95 2.29
N LYS A 3 8.38 -15.49 1.37
CA LYS A 3 7.48 -14.72 0.50
C LYS A 3 6.17 -14.57 1.26
N ILE A 4 6.01 -13.46 1.99
CA ILE A 4 4.70 -13.11 2.58
C ILE A 4 3.74 -12.85 1.42
N ASN A 5 2.61 -13.54 1.42
CA ASN A 5 1.61 -13.41 0.37
C ASN A 5 0.84 -12.09 0.57
N PHE A 6 0.82 -11.21 -0.44
CA PHE A 6 0.09 -9.93 -0.43
C PHE A 6 -1.42 -10.10 -0.26
N GLN A 7 -1.94 -11.33 -0.39
CA GLN A 7 -3.35 -11.66 -0.25
C GLN A 7 -3.93 -11.39 1.15
N SER A 8 -3.08 -11.20 2.16
CA SER A 8 -3.51 -10.76 3.49
C SER A 8 -3.35 -9.26 3.74
N CYS A 9 -2.73 -8.48 2.84
CA CYS A 9 -2.52 -7.05 3.06
C CYS A 9 -3.74 -6.23 2.61
N TYR A 10 -3.95 -5.06 3.23
CA TYR A 10 -5.06 -4.16 2.92
C TYR A 10 -4.64 -2.70 3.08
N VAL A 11 -5.27 -1.80 2.31
CA VAL A 11 -4.97 -0.36 2.38
C VAL A 11 -5.91 0.30 3.39
N ALA A 12 -5.33 0.84 4.47
CA ALA A 12 -6.03 1.63 5.48
C ALA A 12 -6.62 2.91 4.87
N ALA A 13 -7.86 3.25 5.20
CA ALA A 13 -8.44 4.55 4.82
C ALA A 13 -7.82 5.70 5.62
N ASN A 14 -7.41 5.43 6.86
CA ASN A 14 -6.72 6.37 7.72
C ASN A 14 -5.68 5.64 8.58
N SER A 15 -4.42 5.62 8.09
CA SER A 15 -3.33 4.89 8.73
C SER A 15 -3.07 5.33 10.18
N ILE A 16 -3.26 6.62 10.50
CA ILE A 16 -3.01 7.17 11.84
C ILE A 16 -4.03 6.64 12.87
N GLU A 17 -5.29 6.51 12.46
CA GLU A 17 -6.34 5.96 13.34
C GLU A 17 -6.18 4.45 13.51
N GLU A 18 -5.76 3.75 12.44
CA GLU A 18 -5.47 2.32 12.50
C GLU A 18 -4.27 2.00 13.40
N GLU A 19 -3.19 2.77 13.33
CA GLU A 19 -2.04 2.68 14.24
C GLU A 19 -2.45 2.90 15.71
N ARG A 20 -3.40 3.82 15.96
CA ARG A 20 -3.93 4.09 17.31
C ARG A 20 -4.88 3.01 17.80
N SER A 21 -5.61 2.38 16.88
CA SER A 21 -6.51 1.28 17.19
C SER A 21 -5.68 0.01 17.40
N SER A 22 -5.42 -0.34 18.66
CA SER A 22 -4.74 -1.58 19.08
C SER A 22 -5.52 -2.87 18.77
N GLY A 23 -6.60 -2.76 18.00
CA GLY A 23 -7.52 -3.84 17.65
C GLY A 23 -7.17 -4.60 16.37
N ILE A 24 -5.99 -4.38 15.79
CA ILE A 24 -5.61 -5.07 14.55
C ILE A 24 -5.29 -6.53 14.87
N LYS A 25 -6.26 -7.40 14.55
CA LYS A 25 -6.16 -8.84 14.80
C LYS A 25 -5.02 -9.42 13.99
N ASP A 26 -4.06 -10.03 14.70
CA ASP A 26 -3.04 -10.87 14.09
C ASP A 26 -3.71 -11.89 13.16
N ALA A 27 -3.22 -11.96 11.93
CA ALA A 27 -3.68 -12.96 10.98
C ALA A 27 -2.70 -14.12 10.96
N LEU A 28 -3.22 -15.34 11.11
CA LEU A 28 -2.47 -16.53 10.75
C LEU A 28 -2.46 -16.60 9.22
N VAL A 29 -1.29 -16.38 8.63
CA VAL A 29 -1.12 -16.52 7.18
C VAL A 29 -0.45 -17.86 6.92
N GLU A 30 -1.16 -18.73 6.22
CA GLU A 30 -0.57 -19.95 5.69
C GLU A 30 0.39 -19.59 4.56
N LEU A 31 1.64 -20.00 4.70
CA LEU A 31 2.58 -19.92 3.58
C LEU A 31 2.09 -20.82 2.45
N VAL A 32 2.36 -20.39 1.21
CA VAL A 32 1.95 -21.07 -0.03
C VAL A 32 2.36 -22.55 -0.07
N ASP A 33 3.37 -22.95 0.71
CA ASP A 33 3.86 -24.35 0.82
C ASP A 33 3.11 -25.22 1.85
N ARG A 34 2.07 -24.70 2.53
CA ARG A 34 1.18 -25.39 3.50
C ARG A 34 1.84 -26.16 4.65
N ARG A 35 3.17 -26.11 4.80
CA ARG A 35 3.91 -26.84 5.84
C ARG A 35 4.15 -26.03 7.11
N HIS A 36 4.10 -24.70 7.02
CA HIS A 36 4.33 -23.80 8.15
C HIS A 36 3.33 -22.63 8.13
N THR A 37 2.61 -22.45 9.23
CA THR A 37 1.79 -21.28 9.51
C THR A 37 2.66 -20.20 10.13
N LEU A 38 2.74 -19.03 9.50
CA LEU A 38 3.38 -17.87 10.12
C LEU A 38 2.32 -16.94 10.70
N LYS A 39 2.49 -16.58 11.97
CA LYS A 39 1.69 -15.52 12.59
C LYS A 39 2.23 -14.19 12.07
N VAL A 40 1.45 -13.53 11.23
CA VAL A 40 1.79 -12.19 10.73
C VAL A 40 1.18 -11.18 11.70
N ASN A 41 2.02 -10.31 12.26
CA ASN A 41 1.57 -9.20 13.08
C ASN A 41 0.51 -8.43 12.28
N GLY A 42 -0.67 -8.23 12.88
CA GLY A 42 -1.77 -7.50 12.26
C GLY A 42 -1.33 -6.15 11.69
N GLU A 43 -0.40 -5.49 12.37
CA GLU A 43 0.14 -4.18 12.00
C GLU A 43 0.87 -4.18 10.64
N LEU A 44 1.62 -5.25 10.33
CA LEU A 44 2.35 -5.36 9.07
C LEU A 44 1.43 -5.51 7.86
N ARG A 45 0.16 -5.87 8.06
CA ARG A 45 -0.82 -6.06 6.97
C ARG A 45 -1.24 -4.75 6.32
N PHE A 46 -1.34 -3.68 7.11
CA PHE A 46 -1.67 -2.34 6.60
C PHE A 46 -0.41 -1.48 6.41
N MET A 47 0.63 -1.67 7.24
CA MET A 47 1.89 -0.95 7.06
C MET A 47 2.64 -1.34 5.78
N ALA A 48 2.56 -2.61 5.36
CA ALA A 48 3.19 -3.04 4.13
C ALA A 48 2.71 -2.21 2.92
N PRO A 49 1.41 -2.08 2.62
CA PRO A 49 0.97 -1.23 1.53
C PRO A 49 1.06 0.28 1.81
N GLU A 50 1.04 0.72 3.08
CA GLU A 50 1.25 2.12 3.44
C GLU A 50 2.62 2.64 2.96
N GLY A 51 3.63 1.78 2.87
CA GLY A 51 4.94 2.12 2.31
C GLY A 51 4.89 2.69 0.88
N LEU A 52 3.85 2.39 0.09
CA LEU A 52 3.65 3.00 -1.24
C LEU A 52 3.31 4.50 -1.15
N PHE A 53 2.63 4.90 -0.09
CA PHE A 53 2.23 6.30 0.16
C PHE A 53 3.23 7.01 1.08
N ARG A 54 3.89 6.27 1.97
CA ARG A 54 4.92 6.74 2.90
C ARG A 54 6.20 5.90 2.77
N PRO A 55 7.02 6.14 1.72
CA PRO A 55 8.23 5.35 1.46
C PRO A 55 9.26 5.35 2.59
N GLN A 56 9.18 6.31 3.51
CA GLN A 56 10.00 6.38 4.71
C GLN A 56 9.84 5.14 5.61
N LEU A 57 8.66 4.49 5.59
CA LEU A 57 8.43 3.23 6.31
C LEU A 57 9.30 2.08 5.79
N TRP A 58 9.76 2.18 4.55
CA TRP A 58 10.70 1.23 3.93
C TRP A 58 12.13 1.75 3.92
N ALA A 59 12.43 2.81 4.69
CA ALA A 59 13.71 3.52 4.67
C ALA A 59 14.10 4.00 3.26
N MET A 60 13.11 4.37 2.44
CA MET A 60 13.32 4.92 1.11
C MET A 60 13.06 6.44 1.10
N GLU A 61 13.99 7.20 0.53
CA GLU A 61 13.86 8.65 0.34
C GLU A 61 13.21 9.00 -1.01
N LEU A 62 12.10 8.34 -1.32
CA LEU A 62 11.31 8.62 -2.51
C LEU A 62 10.00 9.33 -2.14
N PRO A 63 9.45 10.18 -3.03
CA PRO A 63 8.10 10.67 -2.87
C PRO A 63 7.10 9.51 -2.93
N GLY A 64 6.05 9.56 -2.11
CA GLY A 64 4.96 8.58 -2.16
C GLY A 64 4.22 8.61 -3.50
N LEU A 65 3.53 7.52 -3.83
CA LEU A 65 2.80 7.35 -5.09
C LEU A 65 1.88 8.54 -5.41
N HIS A 66 1.12 9.00 -4.41
CA HIS A 66 0.21 10.14 -4.54
C HIS A 66 0.93 11.43 -4.97
N ARG A 67 2.13 11.69 -4.45
CA ARG A 67 2.95 12.85 -4.84
C ARG A 67 3.53 12.66 -6.23
N MET A 68 4.06 11.48 -6.55
CA MET A 68 4.60 11.19 -7.88
C MET A 68 3.56 11.39 -8.99
N VAL A 69 2.32 10.92 -8.78
CA VAL A 69 1.21 11.12 -9.72
C VAL A 69 0.87 12.61 -9.85
N HIS A 70 0.79 13.32 -8.73
CA HIS A 70 0.53 14.76 -8.76
C HIS A 70 1.62 15.53 -9.52
N GLU A 71 2.88 15.28 -9.22
CA GLU A 71 4.02 15.92 -9.90
C GLU A 71 4.07 15.60 -11.39
N ALA A 72 3.77 14.36 -11.77
CA ALA A 72 3.67 13.97 -13.18
C ALA A 72 2.58 14.78 -13.91
N ILE A 73 1.40 14.94 -13.29
CA ILE A 73 0.32 15.75 -13.86
C ILE A 73 0.70 17.25 -13.90
N GLN A 74 1.39 17.77 -12.87
CA GLN A 74 1.85 19.16 -12.86
C GLN A 74 2.89 19.46 -13.95
N LYS A 75 3.69 18.48 -14.35
CA LYS A 75 4.63 18.62 -15.48
C LYS A 75 3.91 18.68 -16.84
N CYS A 76 2.64 18.29 -16.92
CA CYS A 76 1.84 18.40 -18.13
C CYS A 76 1.28 19.81 -18.35
N PRO A 77 0.94 20.18 -19.60
CA PRO A 77 0.28 21.45 -19.92
C PRO A 77 -1.01 21.66 -19.14
N ILE A 78 -1.29 22.91 -18.77
CA ILE A 78 -2.39 23.27 -17.86
C ILE A 78 -3.77 22.81 -18.37
N ASP A 79 -3.98 22.87 -19.68
CA ASP A 79 -5.24 22.48 -20.33
C ASP A 79 -5.54 20.98 -20.17
N SER A 80 -4.49 20.15 -20.11
CA SER A 80 -4.61 18.69 -19.97
C SER A 80 -4.79 18.25 -18.52
N ARG A 81 -4.36 19.06 -17.53
CA ARG A 81 -4.32 18.65 -16.11
C ARG A 81 -5.69 18.24 -15.59
N ARG A 82 -6.74 19.00 -15.90
CA ARG A 82 -8.11 18.67 -15.47
C ARG A 82 -8.56 17.30 -15.98
N THR A 83 -8.24 17.00 -17.24
CA THR A 83 -8.57 15.72 -17.86
C THR A 83 -7.77 14.57 -17.24
N LEU A 84 -6.49 14.79 -16.95
CA LEU A 84 -5.62 13.79 -16.33
C LEU A 84 -6.06 13.48 -14.88
N TYR A 85 -6.40 14.49 -14.08
CA TYR A 85 -6.94 14.25 -12.73
C TYR A 85 -8.27 13.50 -12.74
N ARG A 86 -9.11 13.72 -13.77
CA ARG A 86 -10.40 13.04 -13.90
C ARG A 86 -10.23 11.57 -14.32
N ASN A 87 -9.17 11.24 -15.04
CA ASN A 87 -8.99 9.95 -15.71
C ASN A 87 -7.70 9.25 -15.26
N ILE A 88 -7.63 8.83 -14.00
CA ILE A 88 -6.53 8.03 -13.47
C ILE A 88 -6.90 6.56 -13.55
N TYR A 89 -6.18 5.80 -14.37
CA TYR A 89 -6.34 4.36 -14.51
C TYR A 89 -5.26 3.63 -13.71
N LEU A 90 -5.66 2.71 -12.85
CA LEU A 90 -4.77 1.90 -12.05
C LEU A 90 -4.77 0.47 -12.58
N THR A 91 -3.58 -0.06 -12.88
CA THR A 91 -3.40 -1.43 -13.40
C THR A 91 -2.38 -2.19 -12.55
N GLY A 92 -2.38 -3.52 -12.65
CA GLY A 92 -1.46 -4.40 -11.92
C GLY A 92 -2.09 -5.17 -10.75
N GLY A 93 -1.33 -6.13 -10.20
CA GLY A 93 -1.77 -6.93 -9.04
C GLY A 93 -1.56 -6.22 -7.70
N THR A 94 -0.57 -5.33 -7.61
CA THR A 94 -0.26 -4.52 -6.42
C THR A 94 -1.31 -3.45 -6.13
N SER A 95 -2.17 -3.16 -7.10
CA SER A 95 -3.32 -2.27 -6.97
C SER A 95 -4.62 -2.97 -6.58
N GLN A 96 -4.63 -4.30 -6.50
CA GLN A 96 -5.78 -5.10 -6.06
C GLN A 96 -5.70 -5.49 -4.57
N LEU A 97 -5.01 -4.67 -3.77
CA LEU A 97 -5.02 -4.83 -2.33
C LEU A 97 -6.45 -4.57 -1.83
N ARG A 98 -6.99 -5.53 -1.08
CA ARG A 98 -8.38 -5.52 -0.63
C ARG A 98 -8.59 -4.61 0.57
#